data_AF-A0A2N2L7H6-F1
#
_entry.id   AF-A0A2N2L7H6-F1
#
_cell.length_a   1.000
_cell.length_b   1.000
_cell.length_c   1.000
_cell.angle_alpha   90.00
_cell.angle_beta   90.00
_cell.angle_gamma   90.00
#
_symmetry.space_group_name_H-M   'P 1'
#
loop_
_entity.id
_entity.type
_entity.pdbx_description
1 polymer ?
#
loop_
_entity_poly.entity_id
_entity_poly.type
_entity_poly.pdbx_seq_one_letter_code
_entity_poly.pdbx_strand_id
1 'polypeptide(L)'
;MPGNHDLTITAESFASILPGINQARDVQLGVGTYSPVGYPQIAIEHGHRYNFFCAPDPISNQTVAPGSILPPGYFFTRLAALHVLQNCHASADILPVITPNSSGNASQNAAYLYWQVWHSLIPAIPIENMFDETMLVTNINGFSGTHSVNELVPFQLTPAGNIEMNLFQGIQDTWEQRQTLNQVPIPIPVEQAIANSNDDNFTDQQALTQYFMNPASNKRIVVFGHTHKAKISTHSSYNGQKSIYANSGVWIDHARPGWTTRNFVVITPQNATDVSSQTAVKLYNFEGEVVTQMNAESVRF
;
A
#
# COMPACT_ATOMS: atom_id res chain seq x y z
N MET A 1 11.39 7.66 -3.97
CA MET A 1 9.93 7.82 -4.21
C MET A 1 9.24 7.65 -2.88
N PRO A 2 8.12 8.33 -2.63
CA PRO A 2 7.36 8.14 -1.41
C PRO A 2 6.69 6.76 -1.42
N GLY A 3 6.62 6.14 -0.24
CA GLY A 3 5.83 4.96 0.08
C GLY A 3 4.69 5.29 1.07
N ASN A 4 4.02 4.24 1.56
CA ASN A 4 2.84 4.39 2.41
C ASN A 4 3.14 4.88 3.84
N HIS A 5 4.39 4.85 4.28
CA HIS A 5 4.80 5.29 5.63
C HIS A 5 5.40 6.70 5.66
N ASP A 6 5.76 7.25 4.50
CA ASP A 6 6.36 8.57 4.28
C ASP A 6 5.47 9.47 3.40
N LEU A 7 4.16 9.14 3.34
CA LEU A 7 3.15 9.84 2.53
C LEU A 7 3.21 11.36 2.69
N THR A 8 3.42 11.84 3.91
CA THR A 8 3.33 13.26 4.27
C THR A 8 4.67 13.99 4.18
N ILE A 9 5.77 13.27 3.91
CA ILE A 9 7.10 13.88 3.83
C ILE A 9 7.25 14.59 2.49
N THR A 10 7.46 15.91 2.52
CA THR A 10 7.65 16.74 1.32
C THR A 10 9.08 16.61 0.77
N ALA A 11 9.29 17.15 -0.44
CA ALA A 11 10.62 17.18 -1.05
C ALA A 11 11.61 18.00 -0.22
N GLU A 12 11.15 19.11 0.36
CA GLU A 12 11.91 20.02 1.22
C GLU A 12 12.30 19.34 2.54
N SER A 13 11.35 18.64 3.18
CA SER A 13 11.62 17.84 4.37
C SER A 13 12.71 16.81 4.10
N PHE A 14 12.63 16.07 2.98
CA PHE A 14 13.69 15.12 2.60
C PHE A 14 15.03 15.80 2.32
N ALA A 15 15.03 16.92 1.58
CA ALA A 15 16.25 17.65 1.25
C ALA A 15 16.97 18.19 2.50
N SER A 16 16.21 18.50 3.57
CA SER A 16 16.77 18.94 4.86
C SER A 16 17.47 17.82 5.62
N ILE A 17 17.03 16.57 5.47
CA ILE A 17 17.56 15.41 6.20
C ILE A 17 18.64 14.69 5.39
N LEU A 18 18.43 14.53 4.08
CA LEU A 18 19.30 13.81 3.14
C LEU A 18 19.57 14.69 1.90
N PRO A 19 20.44 15.70 2.00
CA PRO A 19 20.73 16.60 0.88
C PRO A 19 21.36 15.84 -0.29
N GLY A 20 20.97 16.17 -1.52
CA GLY A 20 21.51 15.58 -2.76
C GLY A 20 20.87 14.27 -3.20
N ILE A 21 19.86 13.75 -2.48
CA ILE A 21 19.09 12.58 -2.93
C ILE A 21 18.16 12.95 -4.09
N ASN A 22 18.22 12.18 -5.18
CA ASN A 22 17.26 12.28 -6.27
C ASN A 22 15.91 11.72 -5.82
N GLN A 23 14.86 12.53 -6.01
CA GLN A 23 13.50 12.17 -5.66
C GLN A 23 12.65 12.06 -6.93
N ALA A 24 11.83 11.03 -7.01
CA ALA A 24 10.77 10.90 -8.01
C ALA A 24 9.44 10.88 -7.25
N ARG A 25 8.66 11.93 -7.47
CA ARG A 25 7.37 12.21 -6.84
C ARG A 25 6.40 12.56 -7.96
N ASP A 26 5.16 12.10 -7.85
CA ASP A 26 4.12 12.59 -8.74
C ASP A 26 3.71 14.00 -8.26
N VAL A 27 2.83 14.65 -9.03
CA VAL A 27 2.23 15.94 -8.63
C VAL A 27 1.52 15.83 -7.28
N GLN A 28 1.00 14.64 -6.97
CA GLN A 28 0.22 14.37 -5.78
C GLN A 28 1.11 13.90 -4.63
N LEU A 29 0.85 14.44 -3.45
CA LEU A 29 1.62 14.12 -2.25
C LEU A 29 1.46 12.63 -1.88
N GLY A 30 2.56 12.00 -1.47
CA GLY A 30 2.58 10.63 -0.99
C GLY A 30 2.63 9.54 -2.06
N VAL A 31 2.68 9.89 -3.34
CA VAL A 31 2.87 8.94 -4.45
C VAL A 31 3.99 9.37 -5.39
N GLY A 32 4.54 8.41 -6.14
CA GLY A 32 5.59 8.69 -7.10
C GLY A 32 5.97 7.46 -7.90
N THR A 33 6.16 7.67 -9.20
CA THR A 33 6.70 6.66 -10.12
C THR A 33 8.01 7.15 -10.75
N TYR A 34 9.04 6.32 -10.71
CA TYR A 34 10.34 6.60 -11.33
C TYR A 34 10.54 5.76 -12.59
N SER A 35 10.92 6.44 -13.68
CA SER A 35 11.47 5.81 -14.87
C SER A 35 12.91 6.31 -15.07
N PRO A 36 13.93 5.42 -15.06
CA PRO A 36 15.31 5.82 -15.31
C PRO A 36 15.48 6.52 -16.66
N VAL A 37 16.38 7.50 -16.71
CA VAL A 37 16.71 8.23 -17.94
C VAL A 37 17.19 7.23 -19.01
N GLY A 38 16.63 7.32 -20.21
CA GLY A 38 16.91 6.40 -21.31
C GLY A 38 16.16 5.06 -21.26
N TYR A 39 15.42 4.78 -20.18
CA TYR A 39 14.65 3.54 -19.99
C TYR A 39 13.19 3.82 -19.60
N PRO A 40 12.42 4.51 -20.45
CA PRO A 40 11.02 4.85 -20.17
C PRO A 40 10.12 3.61 -20.05
N GLN A 41 10.54 2.43 -20.50
CA GLN A 41 9.82 1.16 -20.35
C GLN A 41 9.92 0.56 -18.94
N ILE A 42 10.68 1.17 -18.03
CA ILE A 42 10.80 0.74 -16.63
C ILE A 42 9.97 1.68 -15.77
N ALA A 43 9.13 1.13 -14.90
CA ALA A 43 8.46 1.86 -13.83
C ALA A 43 8.88 1.25 -12.49
N ILE A 44 9.29 2.11 -11.56
CA ILE A 44 9.54 1.75 -10.17
C ILE A 44 8.56 2.60 -9.37
N GLU A 45 7.85 2.02 -8.41
CA GLU A 45 7.06 2.75 -7.42
C GLU A 45 6.90 1.91 -6.16
N HIS A 46 6.25 2.42 -5.12
CA HIS A 46 6.02 1.61 -3.91
C HIS A 46 4.85 0.63 -4.07
N GLY A 47 3.80 1.01 -4.80
CA GLY A 47 2.62 0.17 -5.10
C GLY A 47 1.41 0.39 -4.18
N HIS A 48 1.56 1.15 -3.09
CA HIS A 48 0.47 1.43 -2.14
C HIS A 48 -0.68 2.25 -2.72
N ARG A 49 -0.48 2.96 -3.84
CA ARG A 49 -1.53 3.77 -4.49
C ARG A 49 -2.78 2.95 -4.86
N TYR A 50 -2.62 1.64 -5.03
CA TYR A 50 -3.67 0.71 -5.43
C TYR A 50 -4.33 -0.02 -4.25
N ASN A 51 -3.80 0.17 -3.04
CA ASN A 51 -4.28 -0.49 -1.83
C ASN A 51 -5.28 0.43 -1.11
N PHE A 52 -6.51 -0.04 -0.88
CA PHE A 52 -7.58 0.78 -0.29
C PHE A 52 -7.21 1.32 1.11
N PHE A 53 -6.52 0.53 1.93
CA PHE A 53 -6.09 0.95 3.26
C PHE A 53 -4.89 1.90 3.24
N CYS A 54 -4.03 1.84 2.22
CA CYS A 54 -2.72 2.49 2.23
C CYS A 54 -2.54 3.63 1.21
N ALA A 55 -3.40 3.75 0.20
CA ALA A 55 -3.32 4.85 -0.77
C ALA A 55 -3.54 6.21 -0.06
N PRO A 56 -3.01 7.34 -0.54
CA PRO A 56 -3.37 8.65 0.04
C PRO A 56 -4.90 8.88 0.03
N ASP A 57 -5.45 9.47 1.08
CA ASP A 57 -6.88 9.81 1.20
C ASP A 57 -7.08 11.32 1.47
N PRO A 58 -7.10 12.16 0.43
CA PRO A 58 -7.34 13.59 0.56
C PRO A 58 -8.82 13.97 0.77
N ILE A 59 -9.73 13.00 0.90
CA ILE A 59 -11.19 13.25 0.90
C ILE A 59 -11.78 13.04 2.29
N SER A 60 -11.40 11.94 2.96
CA SER A 60 -11.89 11.65 4.29
C SER A 60 -11.40 12.68 5.32
N ASN A 61 -12.17 12.84 6.39
CA ASN A 61 -11.77 13.55 7.62
C ASN A 61 -11.42 15.04 7.45
N GLN A 62 -11.74 15.69 6.33
CA GLN A 62 -11.38 17.09 6.09
C GLN A 62 -12.00 18.08 7.10
N THR A 63 -13.11 17.71 7.75
CA THR A 63 -13.70 18.53 8.83
C THR A 63 -12.82 18.54 10.10
N VAL A 64 -12.21 17.41 10.45
CA VAL A 64 -11.42 17.24 11.69
C VAL A 64 -9.92 17.41 11.46
N ALA A 65 -9.45 17.17 10.24
CA ALA A 65 -8.05 17.28 9.84
C ALA A 65 -7.94 17.88 8.41
N PRO A 66 -8.20 19.19 8.24
CA PRO A 66 -8.12 19.84 6.93
C PRO A 66 -6.74 19.65 6.28
N GLY A 67 -6.74 19.26 5.00
CA GLY A 67 -5.51 19.02 4.22
C GLY A 67 -4.81 17.70 4.51
N SER A 68 -5.40 16.84 5.35
CA SER A 68 -4.89 15.49 5.57
C SER A 68 -5.02 14.64 4.31
N ILE A 69 -4.03 13.76 4.11
CA ILE A 69 -4.04 12.67 3.14
C ILE A 69 -3.87 11.30 3.83
N LEU A 70 -3.91 11.26 5.17
CA LEU A 70 -3.63 10.04 5.91
C LEU A 70 -4.77 9.02 5.74
N PRO A 71 -4.47 7.81 5.25
CA PRO A 71 -5.46 6.76 5.11
C PRO A 71 -5.60 5.94 6.39
N PRO A 72 -6.62 5.06 6.50
CA PRO A 72 -6.79 4.20 7.68
C PRO A 72 -5.56 3.33 7.99
N GLY A 73 -4.76 2.96 6.98
CA GLY A 73 -3.52 2.20 7.15
C GLY A 73 -2.46 2.91 8.01
N TYR A 74 -2.48 4.24 8.09
CA TYR A 74 -1.63 4.98 9.04
C TYR A 74 -1.98 4.59 10.48
N PHE A 75 -3.26 4.64 10.82
CA PHE A 75 -3.74 4.33 12.16
C PHE A 75 -3.57 2.84 12.51
N PHE A 76 -3.82 1.95 11.55
CA PHE A 76 -3.51 0.52 11.71
C PHE A 76 -2.02 0.29 12.03
N THR A 77 -1.11 1.00 11.35
CA THR A 77 0.33 0.89 11.63
C THR A 77 0.69 1.41 13.03
N ARG A 78 0.00 2.46 13.52
CA ARG A 78 0.17 2.97 14.89
C ARG A 78 -0.26 1.93 15.92
N LEU A 79 -1.36 1.21 15.67
CA LEU A 79 -1.80 0.08 16.51
C LEU A 79 -0.79 -1.07 16.47
N ALA A 80 -0.28 -1.44 15.29
CA ALA A 80 0.74 -2.47 15.17
C ALA A 80 2.04 -2.10 15.92
N ALA A 81 2.46 -0.83 15.86
CA ALA A 81 3.61 -0.35 16.61
C ALA A 81 3.37 -0.39 18.13
N LEU A 82 2.15 -0.04 18.57
CA LEU A 82 1.76 -0.15 19.98
C LEU A 82 1.77 -1.59 20.46
N HIS A 83 1.21 -2.52 19.68
CA HIS A 83 1.25 -3.95 19.96
C HIS A 83 2.69 -4.45 20.17
N VAL A 84 3.62 -4.09 19.28
CA VAL A 84 5.04 -4.46 19.41
C VAL A 84 5.66 -3.87 20.67
N LEU A 85 5.35 -2.61 21.00
CA LEU A 85 5.87 -1.95 22.20
C LEU A 85 5.35 -2.60 23.49
N GLN A 86 4.07 -2.94 23.53
CA GLN A 86 3.44 -3.61 24.67
C GLN A 86 3.85 -5.08 24.77
N ASN A 87 4.28 -5.69 23.66
CA ASN A 87 4.48 -7.14 23.55
C ASN A 87 3.25 -7.90 24.05
N CYS A 88 2.07 -7.42 23.66
CA CYS A 88 0.79 -7.94 24.13
C CYS A 88 0.47 -9.26 23.41
N HIS A 89 -0.04 -10.26 24.13
CA HIS A 89 -0.38 -11.58 23.58
C HIS A 89 -1.89 -11.85 23.53
N ALA A 90 -2.71 -10.99 24.13
CA ALA A 90 -4.16 -11.12 24.16
C ALA A 90 -4.80 -9.72 24.26
N SER A 91 -5.75 -9.41 23.38
CA SER A 91 -6.43 -8.11 23.38
C SER A 91 -7.23 -7.91 24.66
N ALA A 92 -7.21 -6.69 25.19
CA ALA A 92 -8.09 -6.29 26.29
C ALA A 92 -9.57 -6.19 25.86
N ASP A 93 -9.81 -6.00 24.55
CA ASP A 93 -11.14 -5.81 23.99
C ASP A 93 -11.29 -6.52 22.63
N ILE A 94 -12.53 -6.63 22.15
CA ILE A 94 -12.89 -7.20 20.85
C ILE A 94 -13.75 -6.23 20.07
N LEU A 95 -13.66 -6.25 18.73
CA LEU A 95 -14.56 -5.45 17.92
C LEU A 95 -16.00 -5.96 18.05
N PRO A 96 -16.99 -5.06 18.17
CA PRO A 96 -18.39 -5.44 18.08
C PRO A 96 -18.68 -6.16 16.75
N VAL A 97 -19.46 -7.24 16.84
CA VAL A 97 -19.96 -7.94 15.66
C VAL A 97 -21.05 -7.09 15.02
N ILE A 98 -20.90 -6.79 13.73
CA ILE A 98 -21.95 -6.16 12.92
C ILE A 98 -22.57 -7.21 12.00
N THR A 99 -23.82 -7.00 11.59
CA THR A 99 -24.52 -7.91 10.66
C THR A 99 -24.89 -7.18 9.37
N PRO A 100 -24.86 -7.86 8.20
CA PRO A 100 -25.23 -7.23 6.94
C PRO A 100 -26.61 -6.58 7.00
N ASN A 101 -26.73 -5.35 6.50
CA ASN A 101 -28.01 -4.69 6.32
C ASN A 101 -28.66 -5.24 5.04
N SER A 102 -29.61 -6.17 5.18
CA SER A 102 -30.30 -6.80 4.05
C SER A 102 -31.12 -5.82 3.18
N SER A 103 -31.45 -4.65 3.73
CA SER A 103 -32.13 -3.56 3.01
C SER A 103 -31.15 -2.46 2.58
N GLY A 104 -29.85 -2.64 2.83
CA GLY A 104 -28.78 -1.73 2.46
C GLY A 104 -28.49 -1.76 0.95
N ASN A 105 -27.83 -0.70 0.49
CA ASN A 105 -27.37 -0.58 -0.89
C ASN A 105 -25.90 -1.03 -1.04
N ALA A 106 -25.32 -0.87 -2.24
CA ALA A 106 -23.92 -1.22 -2.51
C ALA A 106 -22.93 -0.54 -1.54
N SER A 107 -23.21 0.68 -1.10
CA SER A 107 -22.39 1.38 -0.10
C SER A 107 -22.37 0.63 1.23
N GLN A 108 -23.53 0.20 1.72
CA GLN A 108 -23.64 -0.57 2.97
C GLN A 108 -22.98 -1.96 2.85
N ASN A 109 -23.05 -2.59 1.68
CA ASN A 109 -22.31 -3.84 1.42
C ASN A 109 -20.80 -3.62 1.46
N ALA A 110 -20.29 -2.56 0.83
CA ALA A 110 -18.88 -2.21 0.86
C ALA A 110 -18.39 -1.80 2.26
N ALA A 111 -19.22 -1.08 3.04
CA ALA A 111 -18.93 -0.76 4.43
C ALA A 111 -18.86 -2.02 5.31
N TYR A 112 -19.73 -3.01 5.06
CA TYR A 112 -19.66 -4.31 5.72
C TYR A 112 -18.36 -5.06 5.38
N LEU A 113 -17.97 -5.10 4.10
CA LEU A 113 -16.68 -5.67 3.68
C LEU A 113 -15.51 -4.96 4.37
N TYR A 114 -15.58 -3.63 4.51
CA TYR A 114 -14.55 -2.84 5.17
C TYR A 114 -14.40 -3.19 6.65
N TRP A 115 -15.53 -3.37 7.36
CA TRP A 115 -15.50 -3.90 8.72
C TRP A 115 -14.95 -5.32 8.77
N GLN A 116 -15.31 -6.21 7.85
CA GLN A 116 -14.80 -7.58 7.85
C GLN A 116 -13.27 -7.62 7.76
N VAL A 117 -12.67 -6.71 6.99
CA VAL A 117 -11.22 -6.57 6.92
C VAL A 117 -10.67 -6.17 8.28
N TRP A 118 -11.16 -5.10 8.91
CA TRP A 118 -10.74 -4.71 10.26
C TRP A 118 -10.92 -5.83 11.29
N HIS A 119 -12.07 -6.51 11.27
CA HIS A 119 -12.38 -7.63 12.16
C HIS A 119 -11.46 -8.83 11.96
N SER A 120 -10.92 -9.02 10.75
CA SER A 120 -9.90 -10.04 10.48
C SER A 120 -8.50 -9.62 10.92
N LEU A 121 -8.17 -8.33 10.87
CA LEU A 121 -6.81 -7.81 11.08
C LEU A 121 -6.52 -7.46 12.54
N ILE A 122 -7.46 -6.87 13.27
CA ILE A 122 -7.27 -6.44 14.67
C ILE A 122 -6.80 -7.59 15.58
N PRO A 123 -7.35 -8.83 15.49
CA PRO A 123 -6.89 -9.94 16.31
C PRO A 123 -5.41 -10.32 16.11
N ALA A 124 -4.78 -9.94 14.99
CA ALA A 124 -3.38 -10.22 14.72
C ALA A 124 -2.41 -9.24 15.43
N ILE A 125 -2.93 -8.14 15.98
CA ILE A 125 -2.16 -7.09 16.68
C ILE A 125 -2.82 -6.73 18.02
N PRO A 126 -2.92 -7.69 18.97
CA PRO A 126 -3.56 -7.43 20.26
C PRO A 126 -2.90 -6.28 21.01
N ILE A 127 -3.70 -5.48 21.72
CA ILE A 127 -3.23 -4.38 22.56
C ILE A 127 -3.85 -4.47 23.96
N GLU A 128 -3.16 -3.89 24.94
CA GLU A 128 -3.58 -3.90 26.34
C GLU A 128 -4.71 -2.90 26.65
N ASN A 129 -4.96 -1.97 25.74
CA ASN A 129 -5.95 -0.90 25.92
C ASN A 129 -7.34 -1.32 25.45
N MET A 130 -8.38 -0.80 26.11
CA MET A 130 -9.77 -0.93 25.64
C MET A 130 -9.98 -0.12 24.35
N PHE A 131 -10.89 -0.54 23.47
CA PHE A 131 -11.04 0.10 22.16
C PHE A 131 -11.76 1.45 22.20
N ASP A 132 -12.39 1.81 23.32
CA ASP A 132 -12.96 3.13 23.59
C ASP A 132 -11.96 4.11 24.22
N GLU A 133 -10.81 3.64 24.70
CA GLU A 133 -9.74 4.51 25.18
C GLU A 133 -9.10 5.31 24.03
N THR A 134 -8.86 6.60 24.26
CA THR A 134 -8.10 7.43 23.32
C THR A 134 -6.60 7.23 23.56
N MET A 135 -5.92 6.49 22.69
CA MET A 135 -4.48 6.19 22.80
C MET A 135 -3.65 6.60 21.57
N LEU A 136 -4.29 6.81 20.43
CA LEU A 136 -3.61 7.11 19.18
C LEU A 136 -3.37 8.62 19.05
N VAL A 137 -2.31 9.09 19.71
CA VAL A 137 -1.89 10.50 19.65
C VAL A 137 -1.47 10.84 18.22
N THR A 138 -2.03 11.92 17.65
CA THR A 138 -1.66 12.43 16.32
C THR A 138 -0.74 13.65 16.44
N ASN A 139 -1.06 14.80 15.85
CA ASN A 139 -0.16 15.94 15.54
C ASN A 139 0.64 15.76 14.25
N ILE A 140 -0.01 15.23 13.22
CA ILE A 140 0.59 15.05 11.90
C ILE A 140 -0.47 15.27 10.81
N ASN A 141 -0.08 15.99 9.75
CA ASN A 141 -0.87 16.18 8.53
C ASN A 141 -2.33 16.56 8.80
N GLY A 142 -2.54 17.63 9.57
CA GLY A 142 -3.86 18.17 9.88
C GLY A 142 -4.53 17.55 11.12
N PHE A 143 -4.23 16.30 11.45
CA PHE A 143 -4.73 15.68 12.68
C PHE A 143 -3.97 16.23 13.90
N SER A 144 -4.70 16.65 14.93
CA SER A 144 -4.14 17.20 16.19
C SER A 144 -4.72 16.55 17.46
N GLY A 145 -5.63 15.58 17.30
CA GLY A 145 -6.29 14.90 18.41
C GLY A 145 -5.59 13.63 18.88
N THR A 146 -6.20 12.98 19.87
CA THR A 146 -5.90 11.59 20.24
C THR A 146 -7.15 10.77 19.95
N HIS A 147 -6.98 9.66 19.24
CA HIS A 147 -8.10 8.85 18.77
C HIS A 147 -8.17 7.48 19.43
N SER A 148 -9.35 6.90 19.49
CA SER A 148 -9.58 5.52 19.93
C SER A 148 -9.65 4.55 18.74
N VAL A 149 -9.60 3.25 19.03
CA VAL A 149 -9.84 2.21 18.01
C VAL A 149 -11.26 2.32 17.48
N ASN A 150 -12.25 2.49 18.36
CA ASN A 150 -13.67 2.61 18.01
C ASN A 150 -13.98 3.80 17.07
N GLU A 151 -13.13 4.82 17.01
CA GLU A 151 -13.30 5.89 16.03
C GLU A 151 -12.91 5.48 14.59
N LEU A 152 -12.05 4.47 14.42
CA LEU A 152 -11.47 4.06 13.14
C LEU A 152 -12.25 2.95 12.43
N VAL A 153 -12.98 2.15 13.20
CA VAL A 153 -13.67 0.95 12.71
C VAL A 153 -15.15 1.23 12.47
N PRO A 154 -15.75 0.63 11.43
CA PRO A 154 -17.18 0.74 11.24
C PRO A 154 -17.96 0.08 12.38
N PHE A 155 -19.13 0.64 12.71
CA PHE A 155 -20.01 0.17 13.77
C PHE A 155 -21.48 0.19 13.32
N GLN A 156 -22.35 -0.45 14.10
CA GLN A 156 -23.81 -0.40 13.94
C GLN A 156 -24.47 -0.06 15.27
N LEU A 157 -25.45 0.83 15.25
CA LEU A 157 -26.25 1.17 16.45
C LEU A 157 -27.26 0.09 16.81
N THR A 158 -27.77 -0.61 15.80
CA THR A 158 -28.69 -1.75 15.94
C THR A 158 -28.30 -2.84 14.95
N PRO A 159 -28.41 -4.14 15.30
CA PRO A 159 -28.15 -5.23 14.37
C PRO A 159 -28.92 -5.07 13.06
N ALA A 160 -28.26 -5.33 11.92
CA ALA A 160 -28.77 -5.15 10.56
C ALA A 160 -29.17 -3.71 10.18
N GLY A 161 -28.86 -2.73 11.04
CA GLY A 161 -29.02 -1.30 10.76
C GLY A 161 -27.94 -0.75 9.84
N ASN A 162 -27.91 0.57 9.71
CA ASN A 162 -26.86 1.25 8.95
C ASN A 162 -25.50 1.09 9.64
N ILE A 163 -24.48 0.82 8.82
CA ILE A 163 -23.08 0.82 9.20
C ILE A 163 -22.58 2.26 9.09
N GLU A 164 -22.01 2.74 10.18
CA GLU A 164 -21.50 4.09 10.37
C GLU A 164 -20.03 4.05 10.79
N MET A 165 -19.32 5.17 10.63
CA MET A 165 -17.92 5.34 11.00
C MET A 165 -17.73 6.76 11.57
N ASN A 166 -16.89 6.90 12.60
CA ASN A 166 -16.61 8.22 13.18
C ASN A 166 -15.52 8.96 12.38
N LEU A 167 -14.42 8.26 12.08
CA LEU A 167 -13.41 8.66 11.11
C LEU A 167 -13.61 7.88 9.82
N PHE A 168 -13.26 8.49 8.70
CA PHE A 168 -13.38 7.89 7.36
C PHE A 168 -14.83 7.57 6.95
N GLN A 169 -15.80 8.32 7.50
CA GLN A 169 -17.21 8.19 7.11
C GLN A 169 -17.40 8.29 5.60
N GLY A 170 -17.94 7.22 4.99
CA GLY A 170 -18.19 7.15 3.54
C GLY A 170 -16.94 6.90 2.69
N ILE A 171 -15.83 6.41 3.26
CA ILE A 171 -14.59 6.13 2.53
C ILE A 171 -14.79 5.17 1.33
N GLN A 172 -15.73 4.23 1.44
CA GLN A 172 -16.12 3.33 0.35
C GLN A 172 -16.79 4.08 -0.81
N ASP A 173 -17.55 5.14 -0.54
CA ASP A 173 -18.29 5.88 -1.56
C ASP A 173 -17.39 6.80 -2.38
N THR A 174 -16.23 7.17 -1.84
CA THR A 174 -15.30 8.13 -2.43
C THR A 174 -14.12 7.47 -3.15
N TRP A 175 -14.10 6.13 -3.23
CA TRP A 175 -12.97 5.39 -3.77
C TRP A 175 -12.63 5.76 -5.23
N GLU A 176 -13.62 5.95 -6.10
CA GLU A 176 -13.40 6.37 -7.48
C GLU A 176 -12.74 7.76 -7.57
N GLN A 177 -13.23 8.71 -6.77
CA GLN A 177 -12.63 10.04 -6.68
C GLN A 177 -11.20 9.96 -6.14
N ARG A 178 -10.97 9.15 -5.10
CA ARG A 178 -9.64 8.94 -4.49
C ARG A 178 -8.66 8.33 -5.48
N GLN A 179 -9.10 7.38 -6.31
CA GLN A 179 -8.28 6.80 -7.38
C GLN A 179 -7.88 7.83 -8.43
N THR A 180 -8.81 8.69 -8.83
CA THR A 180 -8.55 9.78 -9.77
C THR A 180 -7.51 10.76 -9.18
N LEU A 181 -7.68 11.14 -7.92
CA LEU A 181 -6.72 12.00 -7.22
C LEU A 181 -5.35 11.36 -7.10
N ASN A 182 -5.26 10.04 -6.91
CA ASN A 182 -4.01 9.27 -6.85
C ASN A 182 -3.47 8.81 -8.21
N GLN A 183 -4.09 9.25 -9.31
CA GLN A 183 -3.68 8.94 -10.69
C GLN A 183 -3.62 7.43 -10.98
N VAL A 184 -4.58 6.66 -10.47
CA VAL A 184 -4.71 5.23 -10.80
C VAL A 184 -5.16 5.10 -12.26
N PRO A 185 -4.35 4.49 -13.17
CA PRO A 185 -4.67 4.49 -14.60
C PRO A 185 -5.93 3.69 -14.98
N ILE A 186 -6.11 2.51 -14.36
CA ILE A 186 -7.24 1.62 -14.58
C ILE A 186 -8.04 1.51 -13.27
N PRO A 187 -9.28 2.01 -13.22
CA PRO A 187 -10.09 1.99 -12.00
C PRO A 187 -10.26 0.58 -11.42
N ILE A 188 -10.08 0.48 -10.11
CA ILE A 188 -10.27 -0.71 -9.29
C ILE A 188 -11.64 -0.59 -8.62
N PRO A 189 -12.56 -1.55 -8.81
CA PRO A 189 -13.83 -1.60 -8.08
C PRO A 189 -13.64 -1.57 -6.56
N VAL A 190 -14.50 -0.82 -5.85
CA VAL A 190 -14.33 -0.61 -4.40
C VAL A 190 -14.38 -1.91 -3.59
N GLU A 191 -15.33 -2.80 -3.89
CA GLU A 191 -15.45 -4.08 -3.18
C GLU A 191 -14.18 -4.93 -3.36
N GLN A 192 -13.61 -4.93 -4.57
CA GLN A 192 -12.35 -5.60 -4.87
C GLN A 192 -11.18 -4.97 -4.10
N ALA A 193 -11.08 -3.64 -4.08
CA ALA A 193 -10.00 -2.94 -3.39
C ALA A 193 -10.05 -3.17 -1.87
N ILE A 194 -11.25 -3.15 -1.27
CA ILE A 194 -11.45 -3.42 0.16
C ILE A 194 -11.11 -4.88 0.47
N ALA A 195 -11.75 -5.84 -0.19
CA ALA A 195 -11.61 -7.26 0.13
C ALA A 195 -10.17 -7.77 0.02
N ASN A 196 -9.37 -7.16 -0.87
CA ASN A 196 -7.99 -7.56 -1.13
C ASN A 196 -6.95 -6.63 -0.49
N SER A 197 -7.35 -5.77 0.46
CA SER A 197 -6.44 -4.81 1.11
C SER A 197 -5.28 -5.46 1.88
N ASN A 198 -5.43 -6.73 2.29
CA ASN A 198 -4.38 -7.52 2.94
C ASN A 198 -3.84 -8.67 2.05
N ASP A 199 -4.12 -8.64 0.74
CA ASP A 199 -3.60 -9.64 -0.20
C ASP A 199 -2.39 -9.10 -0.97
N ASP A 200 -1.22 -9.66 -0.67
CA ASP A 200 0.03 -9.37 -1.36
C ASP A 200 -0.10 -9.59 -2.88
N ASN A 201 -0.77 -10.68 -3.28
CA ASN A 201 -0.89 -11.03 -4.70
C ASN A 201 -1.76 -10.03 -5.45
N PHE A 202 -2.83 -9.53 -4.84
CA PHE A 202 -3.67 -8.51 -5.44
C PHE A 202 -2.89 -7.21 -5.69
N THR A 203 -2.08 -6.78 -4.72
CA THR A 203 -1.20 -5.60 -4.87
C THR A 203 -0.18 -5.84 -5.97
N ASP A 204 0.49 -6.99 -5.97
CA ASP A 204 1.50 -7.34 -6.97
C ASP A 204 0.89 -7.43 -8.39
N GLN A 205 -0.34 -7.91 -8.52
CA GLN A 205 -1.08 -7.98 -9.79
C GLN A 205 -1.43 -6.61 -10.37
N GLN A 206 -1.32 -5.52 -9.61
CA GLN A 206 -1.50 -4.18 -10.16
C GLN A 206 -0.41 -3.83 -11.18
N ALA A 207 0.77 -4.45 -11.12
CA ALA A 207 1.74 -4.36 -12.21
C ALA A 207 1.17 -4.88 -13.54
N LEU A 208 0.40 -5.97 -13.50
CA LEU A 208 -0.28 -6.52 -14.67
C LEU A 208 -1.39 -5.58 -15.16
N THR A 209 -2.32 -5.21 -14.28
CA THR A 209 -3.50 -4.42 -14.66
C THR A 209 -3.15 -3.00 -15.08
N GLN A 210 -2.33 -2.30 -14.29
CA GLN A 210 -2.11 -0.86 -14.43
C GLN A 210 -1.07 -0.54 -15.50
N TYR A 211 -0.16 -1.48 -15.77
CA TYR A 211 0.96 -1.28 -16.69
C TYR A 211 1.01 -2.27 -17.85
N PHE A 212 1.05 -3.58 -17.60
CA PHE A 212 1.33 -4.54 -18.68
C PHE A 212 0.14 -4.75 -19.62
N MET A 213 -1.08 -4.86 -19.08
CA MET A 213 -2.31 -5.05 -19.84
C MET A 213 -3.03 -3.74 -20.18
N ASN A 214 -2.54 -2.62 -19.64
CA ASN A 214 -3.05 -1.31 -19.99
C ASN A 214 -2.52 -0.88 -21.36
N PRO A 215 -3.37 -0.74 -22.40
CA PRO A 215 -2.94 -0.38 -23.75
C PRO A 215 -2.33 1.02 -23.84
N ALA A 216 -2.55 1.89 -22.85
CA ALA A 216 -1.92 3.21 -22.76
C ALA A 216 -0.52 3.19 -22.13
N SER A 217 -0.07 2.04 -21.60
CA SER A 217 1.24 1.87 -20.99
C SER A 217 2.19 1.10 -21.91
N ASN A 218 3.43 1.58 -22.01
CA ASN A 218 4.53 0.92 -22.70
C ASN A 218 5.52 0.27 -21.74
N LYS A 219 5.19 0.15 -20.45
CA LYS A 219 6.09 -0.42 -19.45
C LYS A 219 6.24 -1.91 -19.65
N ARG A 220 7.47 -2.40 -19.52
CA ARG A 220 7.88 -3.79 -19.70
C ARG A 220 8.59 -4.34 -18.47
N ILE A 221 9.07 -3.46 -17.58
CA ILE A 221 9.57 -3.83 -16.26
C ILE A 221 8.87 -2.94 -15.23
N VAL A 222 8.23 -3.56 -14.24
CA VAL A 222 7.58 -2.85 -13.13
C VAL A 222 8.17 -3.38 -11.82
N VAL A 223 8.61 -2.47 -10.96
CA VAL A 223 9.14 -2.80 -9.64
C VAL A 223 8.28 -2.15 -8.57
N PHE A 224 7.70 -2.96 -7.68
CA PHE A 224 7.01 -2.49 -6.48
C PHE A 224 7.79 -2.83 -5.20
N GLY A 225 7.33 -2.24 -4.10
CA GLY A 225 7.63 -2.67 -2.74
C GLY A 225 6.34 -3.06 -2.03
N HIS A 226 6.05 -2.39 -0.92
CA HIS A 226 4.81 -2.46 -0.12
C HIS A 226 4.46 -3.82 0.52
N THR A 227 4.37 -4.91 -0.23
CA THR A 227 3.95 -6.23 0.27
C THR A 227 5.05 -6.96 1.05
N HIS A 228 6.28 -6.42 1.03
CA HIS A 228 7.48 -6.99 1.65
C HIS A 228 7.91 -8.36 1.08
N LYS A 229 7.19 -8.91 0.10
CA LYS A 229 7.42 -10.24 -0.45
C LYS A 229 8.34 -10.18 -1.67
N ALA A 230 9.64 -10.35 -1.45
CA ALA A 230 10.60 -10.39 -2.54
C ALA A 230 10.28 -11.49 -3.57
N LYS A 231 10.07 -11.09 -4.82
CA LYS A 231 9.81 -12.02 -5.93
C LYS A 231 10.08 -11.41 -7.29
N ILE A 232 10.26 -12.27 -8.28
CA ILE A 232 10.23 -11.93 -9.71
C ILE A 232 9.15 -12.81 -10.37
N SER A 233 8.37 -12.22 -11.27
CA SER A 233 7.41 -12.96 -12.11
C SER A 233 7.36 -12.37 -13.51
N THR A 234 7.12 -13.22 -14.50
CA THR A 234 6.99 -12.81 -15.90
C THR A 234 5.54 -12.82 -16.36
N HIS A 235 5.20 -11.87 -17.21
CA HIS A 235 3.87 -11.72 -17.80
C HIS A 235 3.97 -11.42 -19.30
N SER A 236 2.87 -11.52 -20.02
CA SER A 236 2.75 -10.95 -21.36
C SER A 236 2.05 -9.60 -21.27
N SER A 237 2.61 -8.57 -21.90
CA SER A 237 1.94 -7.28 -22.05
C SER A 237 0.72 -7.40 -22.98
N TYR A 238 -0.11 -6.35 -23.06
CA TYR A 238 -1.21 -6.22 -24.02
C TYR A 238 -0.79 -6.55 -25.47
N ASN A 239 0.43 -6.19 -25.86
CA ASN A 239 0.99 -6.47 -27.20
C ASN A 239 1.70 -7.83 -27.31
N GLY A 240 1.50 -8.76 -26.38
CA GLY A 240 2.11 -10.10 -26.38
C GLY A 240 3.62 -10.13 -26.06
N GLN A 241 4.21 -9.02 -25.63
CA GLN A 241 5.64 -8.95 -25.33
C GLN A 241 5.94 -9.34 -23.87
N LYS A 242 7.04 -10.07 -23.64
CA LYS A 242 7.47 -10.49 -22.29
C LYS A 242 7.68 -9.28 -21.37
N SER A 243 7.05 -9.26 -20.23
CA SER A 243 7.20 -8.21 -19.21
C SER A 243 7.62 -8.82 -17.88
N ILE A 244 8.34 -8.06 -17.06
CA ILE A 244 8.86 -8.52 -15.76
C ILE A 244 8.28 -7.67 -14.65
N TYR A 245 7.60 -8.30 -13.71
CA TYR A 245 7.32 -7.74 -12.41
C TYR A 245 8.40 -8.17 -11.41
N ALA A 246 8.88 -7.24 -10.59
CA ALA A 246 9.69 -7.56 -9.42
C ALA A 246 9.13 -6.83 -8.18
N ASN A 247 9.18 -7.50 -7.04
CA ASN A 247 9.00 -6.87 -5.74
C ASN A 247 10.35 -6.83 -5.03
N SER A 248 10.77 -5.64 -4.57
CA SER A 248 12.06 -5.48 -3.88
C SER A 248 12.13 -6.15 -2.52
N GLY A 249 11.00 -6.63 -2.00
CA GLY A 249 10.89 -7.19 -0.66
C GLY A 249 11.08 -6.12 0.39
N VAL A 250 11.75 -6.50 1.48
CA VAL A 250 11.91 -5.66 2.67
C VAL A 250 13.35 -5.67 3.18
N TRP A 251 13.76 -4.56 3.79
CA TRP A 251 15.07 -4.48 4.42
C TRP A 251 15.09 -5.16 5.79
N ILE A 252 14.06 -4.90 6.60
CA ILE A 252 13.87 -5.46 7.94
C ILE A 252 12.40 -5.84 8.08
N ASP A 253 12.13 -7.12 8.31
CA ASP A 253 10.80 -7.59 8.73
C ASP A 253 10.96 -8.96 9.38
N HIS A 254 10.49 -9.11 10.62
CA HIS A 254 10.53 -10.37 11.35
C HIS A 254 9.14 -10.98 11.52
N ALA A 255 8.09 -10.33 10.99
CA ALA A 255 6.71 -10.73 11.19
C ALA A 255 6.31 -11.97 10.35
N ARG A 256 7.13 -12.39 9.38
CA ARG A 256 6.81 -13.50 8.48
C ARG A 256 7.93 -14.56 8.45
N PRO A 257 7.83 -15.62 9.27
CA PRO A 257 8.78 -16.72 9.28
C PRO A 257 8.98 -17.32 7.87
N GLY A 258 10.25 -17.54 7.50
CA GLY A 258 10.62 -18.11 6.20
C GLY A 258 10.74 -17.11 5.05
N TRP A 259 10.47 -15.82 5.28
CA TRP A 259 10.75 -14.77 4.30
C TRP A 259 12.20 -14.30 4.44
N THR A 260 12.85 -14.01 3.33
CA THR A 260 14.16 -13.36 3.33
C THR A 260 14.01 -11.87 3.62
N THR A 261 15.03 -11.26 4.22
CA THR A 261 15.12 -9.82 4.45
C THR A 261 16.40 -9.24 3.81
N ARG A 262 16.55 -7.91 3.88
CA ARG A 262 17.63 -7.15 3.20
C ARG A 262 17.62 -7.45 1.70
N ASN A 263 16.43 -7.40 1.13
CA ASN A 263 16.18 -7.72 -0.27
C ASN A 263 16.32 -6.47 -1.13
N PHE A 264 16.79 -6.63 -2.36
CA PHE A 264 16.90 -5.55 -3.32
C PHE A 264 16.91 -6.08 -4.75
N VAL A 265 16.47 -5.22 -5.69
CA VAL A 265 16.47 -5.52 -7.12
C VAL A 265 17.56 -4.71 -7.81
N VAL A 266 18.33 -5.36 -8.67
CA VAL A 266 19.28 -4.72 -9.58
C VAL A 266 18.77 -4.89 -10.99
N ILE A 267 18.67 -3.77 -11.71
CA ILE A 267 18.35 -3.76 -13.14
C ILE A 267 19.62 -3.35 -13.89
N THR A 268 20.11 -4.23 -14.76
CA THR A 268 21.26 -3.97 -15.62
C THR A 268 20.76 -3.81 -17.05
N PRO A 269 20.83 -2.61 -17.63
CA PRO A 269 20.37 -2.39 -18.99
C PRO A 269 21.10 -3.20 -20.05
N GLN A 270 20.39 -3.52 -21.15
CA GLN A 270 21.01 -4.09 -22.34
C GLN A 270 22.09 -3.15 -22.92
N ASN A 271 23.13 -3.75 -23.51
CA ASN A 271 24.18 -3.01 -24.20
C ASN A 271 23.67 -2.58 -25.58
N ALA A 272 23.73 -1.28 -25.85
CA ALA A 272 23.22 -0.69 -27.10
C ALA A 272 23.89 -1.25 -28.37
N THR A 273 25.14 -1.72 -28.29
CA THR A 273 25.90 -2.22 -29.45
C THR A 273 25.87 -3.73 -29.59
N ASP A 274 25.42 -4.47 -28.56
CA ASP A 274 25.35 -5.93 -28.58
C ASP A 274 23.90 -6.38 -28.81
N VAL A 275 23.64 -6.84 -30.03
CA VAL A 275 22.34 -7.34 -30.46
C VAL A 275 21.92 -8.64 -29.78
N SER A 276 22.76 -9.28 -28.98
CA SER A 276 22.37 -10.44 -28.16
C SER A 276 22.05 -10.06 -26.71
N SER A 277 22.42 -8.85 -26.29
CA SER A 277 22.24 -8.40 -24.92
C SER A 277 20.77 -8.11 -24.58
N GLN A 278 20.44 -8.29 -23.30
CA GLN A 278 19.11 -8.06 -22.75
C GLN A 278 19.20 -7.24 -21.46
N THR A 279 18.12 -6.55 -21.11
CA THR A 279 18.01 -5.87 -19.82
C THR A 279 17.72 -6.93 -18.77
N ALA A 280 18.65 -7.14 -17.84
CA ALA A 280 18.54 -8.12 -16.77
C ALA A 280 17.90 -7.50 -15.53
N VAL A 281 16.99 -8.23 -14.90
CA VAL A 281 16.35 -7.91 -13.62
C VAL A 281 16.71 -9.01 -12.64
N LYS A 282 17.45 -8.68 -11.60
CA LYS A 282 17.96 -9.65 -10.63
C LYS A 282 17.54 -9.26 -9.23
N LEU A 283 17.02 -10.23 -8.49
CA LEU A 283 16.63 -10.09 -7.09
C LEU A 283 17.70 -10.71 -6.21
N TYR A 284 18.09 -9.98 -5.18
CA TYR A 284 19.13 -10.35 -4.25
C TYR A 284 18.68 -10.26 -2.80
N ASN A 285 19.35 -11.03 -1.93
CA ASN A 285 19.36 -10.84 -0.48
C ASN A 285 20.79 -10.50 -0.03
N PHE A 286 20.92 -9.70 1.02
CA PHE A 286 22.20 -9.39 1.66
C PHE A 286 22.22 -9.90 3.10
N GLU A 287 23.04 -10.89 3.43
CA GLU A 287 23.13 -11.45 4.78
C GLU A 287 24.56 -11.89 5.11
N GLY A 288 25.03 -11.53 6.31
CA GLY A 288 26.39 -11.89 6.74
C GLY A 288 27.48 -11.37 5.80
N GLU A 289 27.32 -10.17 5.25
CA GLU A 289 28.19 -9.57 4.23
C GLU A 289 28.21 -10.30 2.86
N VAL A 290 27.31 -11.26 2.66
CA VAL A 290 27.17 -12.01 1.41
C VAL A 290 25.96 -11.52 0.63
N VAL A 291 26.16 -11.22 -0.65
CA VAL A 291 25.08 -10.95 -1.61
C VAL A 291 24.71 -12.23 -2.33
N THR A 292 23.50 -12.73 -2.12
CA THR A 292 22.99 -13.95 -2.77
C THR A 292 21.95 -13.60 -3.81
N GLN A 293 22.14 -14.06 -5.05
CA GLN A 293 21.11 -13.93 -6.09
C GLN A 293 19.98 -14.93 -5.80
N MET A 294 18.77 -14.41 -5.60
CA MET A 294 17.58 -15.21 -5.32
C MET A 294 16.85 -15.61 -6.60
N ASN A 295 16.73 -14.69 -7.55
CA ASN A 295 16.04 -14.91 -8.82
C ASN A 295 16.57 -13.94 -9.88
N ALA A 296 16.39 -14.26 -11.16
CA ALA A 296 16.80 -13.42 -12.27
C ALA A 296 15.91 -13.65 -13.50
N GLU A 297 15.54 -12.57 -14.17
CA GLU A 297 14.86 -12.57 -15.45
C GLU A 297 15.49 -11.56 -16.40
N SER A 298 15.15 -11.65 -17.68
CA SER A 298 15.58 -10.65 -18.66
C SER A 298 14.53 -10.41 -19.74
N VAL A 299 14.55 -9.19 -20.28
CA VAL A 299 13.75 -8.75 -21.42
C VAL A 299 14.60 -7.94 -22.36
N ARG A 300 14.24 -8.00 -23.64
CA ARG A 300 14.74 -7.08 -24.64
C ARG A 300 13.70 -5.99 -24.90
N PHE A 301 14.18 -4.75 -24.94
CA PHE A 301 13.41 -3.60 -25.44
C PHE A 301 13.53 -3.50 -26.95
#